data_AF-A0A8X8KA52-F1
#
_entry.id   AF-A0A8X8KA52-F1
#
_cell.length_a   1.000
_cell.length_b   1.000
_cell.length_c   1.000
_cell.angle_alpha   90.00
_cell.angle_beta   90.00
_cell.angle_gamma   90.00
#
_symmetry.space_group_name_H-M   'P 1'
#
loop_
_entity.id
_entity.type
_entity.pdbx_description
1 polymer ?
#
loop_
_entity_poly.entity_id
_entity_poly.type
_entity_poly.pdbx_seq_one_letter_code
_entity_poly.pdbx_strand_id
1 'polypeptide(L)'
;MIRAIMRWCMENRLLVVIAVLVLIVGGTLAVINIPLEALPDISPTQVIVKTSYPGQAPQIVQDQVTYPLETTLQEVPGAQAVRGYSMFGDSYVYVLFKGGTSIYQARNLVLQYLSQVQSKLPPGIT
;
A
#
# COMPACT_ATOMS: atom_id res chain seq x y z
N MET A 1 -0.01 -26.14 -40.30
CA MET A 1 0.48 -25.89 -38.92
C MET A 1 -0.26 -26.73 -37.89
N ILE A 2 -1.57 -26.54 -37.67
CA ILE A 2 -2.36 -27.33 -36.69
C ILE A 2 -2.29 -28.85 -36.91
N ARG A 3 -2.41 -29.31 -38.17
CA ARG A 3 -2.27 -30.73 -38.53
C ARG A 3 -0.91 -31.34 -38.15
N ALA A 4 0.16 -30.56 -38.21
CA ALA A 4 1.50 -31.02 -37.85
C ALA A 4 1.63 -31.20 -36.32
N ILE A 5 1.06 -30.28 -35.54
CA ILE A 5 1.02 -30.36 -34.07
C ILE A 5 0.19 -31.58 -33.63
N MET A 6 -0.99 -31.79 -34.21
CA MET A 6 -1.80 -32.97 -33.91
C MET A 6 -1.07 -34.27 -34.20
N ARG A 7 -0.42 -34.37 -35.37
CA ARG A 7 0.35 -35.57 -35.74
C ARG A 7 1.50 -35.81 -34.76
N TRP A 8 2.22 -34.76 -34.37
CA TRP A 8 3.28 -34.84 -33.36
C TRP A 8 2.76 -35.31 -31.99
N CYS A 9 1.61 -34.80 -31.54
CA CYS A 9 0.97 -35.24 -30.30
C CYS A 9 0.54 -36.71 -30.36
N MET A 10 0.03 -37.18 -31.50
CA MET A 10 -0.38 -38.59 -31.67
C MET A 10 0.82 -39.55 -31.73
N GLU A 11 1.90 -39.16 -32.40
CA GLU A 11 3.14 -39.95 -32.46
C GLU A 11 3.84 -40.00 -31.09
N ASN A 12 3.78 -38.92 -30.31
CA ASN A 12 4.42 -38.78 -29.00
C ASN A 12 3.43 -38.92 -27.84
N ARG A 13 2.46 -39.85 -27.93
CA ARG A 13 1.39 -40.02 -26.93
C ARG A 13 1.87 -40.10 -25.48
N LEU A 14 3.03 -40.73 -25.24
CA LEU A 14 3.60 -40.89 -23.90
C LEU A 14 4.07 -39.55 -23.32
N LEU A 15 4.73 -38.71 -24.13
CA LEU A 15 5.14 -37.36 -23.71
C LEU A 15 3.93 -36.49 -23.40
N VAL A 16 2.87 -36.60 -24.20
CA VAL A 16 1.62 -35.86 -23.96
C VAL A 16 0.99 -36.28 -22.63
N VAL A 17 0.91 -37.58 -22.34
CA VAL A 17 0.35 -38.07 -21.06
C VAL A 17 1.18 -37.62 -19.87
N ILE A 18 2.52 -37.67 -19.96
CA ILE A 18 3.40 -37.15 -18.90
C ILE A 18 3.18 -35.65 -18.69
N ALA A 19 3.11 -34.87 -19.77
CA ALA A 19 2.87 -33.43 -19.69
C ALA A 19 1.52 -33.11 -19.02
N VAL A 20 0.47 -33.89 -19.33
CA VAL A 20 -0.84 -33.77 -18.67
C VAL A 20 -0.75 -34.10 -17.19
N LEU A 21 -0.05 -35.18 -16.81
CA LEU A 21 0.14 -35.54 -15.40
C LEU A 21 0.89 -34.45 -14.63
N VAL A 22 1.95 -33.90 -15.21
CA VAL A 22 2.70 -32.78 -14.61
C VAL A 22 1.81 -31.56 -14.44
N LEU A 23 0.97 -31.23 -15.44
CA LEU A 23 0.00 -30.13 -15.34
C LEU A 23 -1.04 -30.36 -14.25
N ILE A 24 -1.56 -31.59 -14.11
CA ILE A 24 -2.54 -31.92 -13.06
C ILE A 24 -1.90 -31.80 -11.68
N VAL A 25 -0.71 -32.37 -11.48
CA VAL A 25 0.00 -32.29 -10.19
C VAL A 25 0.36 -30.84 -9.88
N GLY A 26 0.95 -30.10 -10.82
CA GLY A 26 1.30 -28.70 -10.65
C GLY A 26 0.09 -27.80 -10.39
N GLY A 27 -1.02 -28.02 -11.12
CA GLY A 27 -2.27 -27.29 -10.91
C GLY A 27 -2.91 -27.59 -9.55
N THR A 28 -2.88 -28.85 -9.11
CA THR A 28 -3.41 -29.24 -7.79
C THR A 28 -2.58 -28.60 -6.67
N LEU A 29 -1.25 -28.62 -6.79
CA LEU A 29 -0.36 -27.95 -5.84
C LEU A 29 -0.60 -26.43 -5.84
N ALA A 30 -0.81 -25.81 -7.00
CA ALA A 30 -1.12 -24.38 -7.08
C ALA A 30 -2.45 -24.06 -6.37
N VAL A 31 -3.53 -24.78 -6.67
CA VAL A 31 -4.85 -24.55 -6.05
C VAL A 31 -4.82 -24.70 -4.54
N ILE A 32 -4.10 -25.68 -4.01
CA ILE A 32 -3.99 -25.90 -2.56
C ILE A 32 -3.15 -24.81 -1.87
N ASN A 33 -2.18 -24.22 -2.57
CA ASN A 33 -1.27 -23.21 -2.01
C ASN A 33 -1.67 -21.76 -2.31
N ILE A 34 -2.69 -21.50 -3.12
CA ILE A 34 -3.17 -20.14 -3.37
C ILE A 34 -3.79 -19.59 -2.07
N PRO A 35 -3.35 -18.41 -1.58
CA PRO A 35 -3.95 -17.79 -0.41
C PRO A 35 -5.41 -17.46 -0.70
N LEU A 36 -6.30 -17.92 0.17
CA LEU A 36 -7.73 -17.66 0.06
C LEU A 36 -8.10 -16.46 0.92
N GLU A 37 -8.57 -15.39 0.27
CA GLU A 37 -9.13 -14.21 0.93
C GLU A 37 -10.63 -14.15 0.64
N ALA A 38 -11.42 -13.77 1.65
CA ALA A 38 -12.88 -13.71 1.53
C ALA A 38 -13.36 -12.59 0.61
N LEU A 39 -12.57 -11.53 0.48
CA LEU A 39 -12.86 -10.32 -0.29
C LEU A 39 -11.56 -9.84 -0.94
N PRO A 40 -11.62 -9.24 -2.15
CA PRO A 40 -10.47 -8.55 -2.70
C PRO A 40 -10.13 -7.32 -1.84
N ASP A 41 -8.84 -6.98 -1.72
CA ASP A 41 -8.44 -5.74 -1.07
C ASP A 41 -8.88 -4.53 -1.91
N ILE A 42 -9.87 -3.80 -1.37
CA ILE A 42 -10.42 -2.57 -1.94
C ILE A 42 -9.94 -1.33 -1.17
N SER A 43 -9.09 -1.51 -0.16
CA SER A 43 -8.68 -0.43 0.72
C SER A 43 -7.75 0.52 -0.03
N PRO A 44 -7.99 1.84 0.02
CA PRO A 44 -7.04 2.78 -0.54
C PRO A 44 -5.72 2.69 0.23
N THR A 45 -4.61 2.85 -0.48
CA THR A 45 -3.29 2.93 0.15
C THR A 45 -3.27 4.17 1.04
N GLN A 46 -3.07 3.96 2.34
CA GLN A 46 -3.07 5.01 3.34
C GLN A 46 -1.76 5.00 4.13
N VAL A 47 -1.24 6.20 4.40
CA VAL A 47 -0.11 6.40 5.30
C VAL A 47 -0.58 7.29 6.44
N ILE A 48 -0.36 6.84 7.67
CA ILE A 48 -0.77 7.56 8.88
C ILE A 48 0.48 8.14 9.52
N VAL A 49 0.44 9.44 9.79
CA VAL A 49 1.46 10.16 10.56
C VAL A 49 0.84 10.50 11.91
N LYS A 50 1.37 9.89 12.98
CA LYS A 50 1.02 10.25 14.34
C LYS A 50 2.13 11.16 14.88
N THR A 51 1.74 12.24 15.55
CA THR A 51 2.68 13.11 16.26
C THR A 51 2.14 13.42 17.64
N SER A 52 2.97 13.25 18.67
CA SER A 52 2.57 13.52 20.06
C SER A 52 3.06 14.89 20.53
N TYR A 53 2.14 15.70 21.09
CA TYR A 53 2.43 17.00 21.68
C TYR A 53 1.76 17.14 23.06
N PRO A 54 2.30 16.45 24.09
CA PRO A 54 1.62 16.23 25.35
C PRO A 54 1.30 17.53 26.10
N GLY A 55 0.14 17.55 26.76
CA GLY A 55 -0.31 18.67 27.60
C GLY A 55 -0.90 19.85 26.83
N GLN A 56 -0.98 19.77 25.50
CA GLN A 56 -1.52 20.84 24.67
C GLN A 56 -3.00 20.65 24.35
N ALA A 57 -3.73 21.77 24.33
CA ALA A 57 -5.11 21.81 23.91
C ALA A 57 -5.25 21.45 22.43
N PRO A 58 -6.37 20.83 21.99
CA PRO A 58 -6.58 20.45 20.59
C PRO A 58 -6.39 21.59 19.59
N GLN A 59 -6.72 22.83 19.97
CA GLN A 59 -6.52 24.01 19.14
C GLN A 59 -5.02 24.29 18.89
N ILE A 60 -4.18 24.20 19.92
CA ILE A 60 -2.73 24.40 19.80
C ILE A 60 -2.11 23.27 18.96
N VAL A 61 -2.56 22.03 19.16
CA VAL A 61 -2.14 20.89 18.34
C VAL A 61 -2.53 21.10 16.87
N GLN A 62 -3.74 21.60 16.61
CA GLN A 62 -4.18 21.94 15.26
C GLN A 62 -3.28 22.99 14.62
N ASP A 63 -3.04 24.10 15.30
CA ASP A 63 -2.36 25.26 14.71
C ASP A 63 -0.84 25.03 14.56
N GLN A 64 -0.21 24.29 15.48
CA GLN A 64 1.24 24.11 15.51
C GLN A 64 1.74 22.79 14.95
N VAL A 65 0.90 21.76 14.86
CA VAL A 65 1.32 20.41 14.44
C VAL A 65 0.51 19.94 13.25
N THR A 66 -0.81 19.79 13.41
CA THR A 66 -1.66 19.16 12.40
C THR A 66 -1.75 19.99 11.12
N TYR A 67 -1.94 21.30 11.23
CA TYR A 67 -2.11 22.18 10.07
C TYR A 67 -0.82 22.28 9.21
N PRO A 68 0.38 22.50 9.77
CA PRO A 68 1.63 22.44 9.01
C PRO A 68 1.88 21.07 8.34
N LEU A 69 1.53 19.97 9.02
CA LEU A 69 1.66 18.62 8.47
C LEU A 69 0.67 18.39 7.32
N GLU A 70 -0.60 18.71 7.52
CA GLU A 70 -1.65 18.52 6.52
C GLU A 70 -1.36 19.30 5.24
N THR A 71 -1.05 20.60 5.36
CA THR A 71 -0.76 21.47 4.22
C THR A 71 0.43 20.98 3.40
N THR A 72 1.49 20.51 4.05
CA THR A 72 2.67 20.01 3.33
C THR A 72 2.44 18.61 2.75
N LEU A 73 1.70 17.74 3.45
CA LEU A 73 1.41 16.40 2.96
C LEU A 73 0.38 16.40 1.82
N GLN A 74 -0.41 17.46 1.67
CA GLN A 74 -1.26 17.67 0.49
C GLN A 74 -0.45 17.86 -0.79
N GLU A 75 0.80 18.31 -0.70
CA GLU A 75 1.70 18.50 -1.84
C GLU A 75 2.39 17.19 -2.27
N VAL A 76 2.22 16.11 -1.50
CA VAL A 76 2.83 14.81 -1.82
C VAL A 76 2.25 14.26 -3.13
N PRO A 77 3.08 13.92 -4.13
CA PRO A 77 2.60 13.37 -5.38
C PRO A 77 1.78 12.09 -5.18
N GLY A 78 0.59 12.05 -5.77
CA GLY A 78 -0.31 10.90 -5.68
C GLY A 78 -1.23 10.90 -4.45
N ALA A 79 -1.10 11.87 -3.55
CA ALA A 79 -2.10 12.10 -2.50
C ALA A 79 -3.44 12.50 -3.14
N GLN A 80 -4.48 11.75 -2.80
CA GLN A 80 -5.87 12.02 -3.21
C GLN A 80 -6.60 12.86 -2.17
N ALA A 81 -6.34 12.59 -0.89
CA ALA A 81 -6.90 13.33 0.22
C ALA A 81 -5.96 13.26 1.42
N VAL A 82 -5.88 14.34 2.18
CA VAL A 82 -5.21 14.39 3.47
C VAL A 82 -6.25 14.77 4.52
N ARG A 83 -6.26 14.07 5.65
CA ARG A 83 -7.21 14.32 6.75
C ARG A 83 -6.45 14.44 8.06
N GLY A 84 -6.50 15.61 8.67
CA GLY A 84 -5.95 15.85 10.01
C GLY A 84 -7.00 15.69 11.11
N TYR A 85 -6.59 15.10 12.23
CA TYR A 85 -7.35 15.05 13.48
C TYR A 85 -6.46 15.54 14.61
N SER A 86 -6.94 16.55 15.34
CA SER A 86 -6.25 17.12 16.50
C SER A 86 -6.99 16.75 17.76
N MET A 87 -6.30 16.06 18.66
CA MET A 87 -6.79 15.66 19.97
C MET A 87 -5.96 16.33 21.06
N PHE A 88 -6.40 16.22 22.31
CA PHE A 88 -5.59 16.69 23.43
C PHE A 88 -4.31 15.86 23.49
N GLY A 89 -3.16 16.52 23.31
CA GLY A 89 -1.86 15.87 23.38
C GLY A 89 -1.40 15.10 22.14
N ASP A 90 -2.23 14.90 21.11
CA ASP A 90 -1.91 14.05 19.95
C ASP A 90 -2.50 14.60 18.64
N SER A 91 -1.76 14.43 17.54
CA SER A 91 -2.17 14.71 16.16
C SER A 91 -2.12 13.43 15.31
N TYR A 92 -3.14 13.24 14.48
CA TYR A 92 -3.20 12.16 13.49
C TYR A 92 -3.46 12.73 12.10
N VAL A 93 -2.54 12.51 11.17
CA VAL A 93 -2.69 12.92 9.76
C VAL A 93 -2.74 11.68 8.87
N TYR A 94 -3.83 11.52 8.15
CA TYR A 94 -4.08 10.42 7.23
C TYR A 94 -3.85 10.91 5.80
N VAL A 95 -2.88 10.32 5.10
CA VAL A 95 -2.61 10.59 3.68
C VAL A 95 -3.15 9.43 2.86
N LEU A 96 -4.21 9.67 2.11
CA LEU A 96 -4.83 8.69 1.21
C LEU A 96 -4.26 8.87 -0.19
N PHE A 97 -3.79 7.77 -0.79
CA PHE A 97 -3.25 7.75 -2.14
C PHE A 97 -4.25 7.15 -3.13
N LYS A 98 -4.13 7.57 -4.40
CA LYS A 98 -4.88 6.95 -5.49
C LYS A 98 -4.48 5.47 -5.65
N GLY A 99 -5.45 4.64 -6.07
CA GLY A 99 -5.24 3.23 -6.35
C GLY A 99 -4.11 2.98 -7.35
N GLY A 100 -3.30 1.96 -7.09
CA GLY A 100 -2.11 1.62 -7.89
C GLY A 100 -0.78 2.13 -7.31
N THR A 101 -0.80 2.98 -6.28
CA THR A 101 0.41 3.38 -5.55
C THR A 101 0.81 2.27 -4.59
N SER A 102 2.06 1.78 -4.66
CA SER A 102 2.52 0.80 -3.66
C SER A 102 2.68 1.44 -2.29
N ILE A 103 2.38 0.69 -1.22
CA ILE A 103 2.52 1.18 0.16
C ILE A 103 3.95 1.67 0.46
N TYR A 104 4.97 1.01 -0.10
CA TYR A 104 6.37 1.38 0.11
C TYR A 104 6.72 2.71 -0.57
N GLN A 105 6.24 2.92 -1.80
CA GLN A 105 6.44 4.19 -2.50
C GLN A 105 5.73 5.34 -1.76
N ALA A 106 4.49 5.13 -1.33
CA ALA A 106 3.73 6.10 -0.55
C ALA A 106 4.48 6.49 0.74
N ARG A 107 5.01 5.51 1.49
CA ARG A 107 5.78 5.76 2.72
C ARG A 107 7.07 6.53 2.47
N ASN A 108 7.82 6.18 1.42
CA ASN A 108 9.06 6.89 1.09
C ASN A 108 8.81 8.35 0.71
N LEU A 109 7.76 8.62 -0.07
CA LEU A 109 7.35 9.98 -0.41
C LEU A 109 6.92 10.76 0.82
N VAL A 110 6.08 10.18 1.69
CA VAL A 110 5.65 10.83 2.93
C VAL A 110 6.87 11.13 3.81
N LEU A 111 7.80 10.20 3.99
CA LEU A 111 9.03 10.42 4.77
C LEU A 111 9.86 11.59 4.23
N GLN A 112 10.02 11.68 2.90
CA GLN A 112 10.77 12.77 2.26
C GLN A 112 10.16 14.14 2.54
N TYR A 113 8.82 14.26 2.56
CA TYR A 113 8.14 15.52 2.86
C TYR A 113 8.11 15.80 4.36
N LEU A 114 7.98 14.77 5.21
CA LEU A 114 8.07 14.92 6.66
C LEU A 114 9.44 15.49 7.09
N SER A 115 10.53 15.04 6.47
CA SER A 115 11.87 15.59 6.75
C SER A 115 11.98 17.08 6.44
N GLN A 116 11.18 17.63 5.53
CA GLN A 116 11.16 19.06 5.21
C GLN A 116 10.35 19.86 6.25
N VAL A 117 9.26 19.29 6.74
CA VAL A 117 8.36 19.93 7.74
C VAL A 117 8.92 19.87 9.15
N GLN A 118 9.84 18.93 9.42
CA GLN A 118 10.41 18.75 10.76
C GLN A 118 11.00 20.04 11.37
N SER A 119 11.48 20.96 10.54
CA SER A 119 11.99 22.28 10.96
C SER A 119 10.91 23.28 11.40
N LYS A 120 9.67 23.10 10.95
CA LYS A 120 8.51 23.96 11.27
C LYS A 120 7.73 23.50 12.50
N LEU A 121 8.05 22.30 13.00
CA LEU A 121 7.37 21.68 14.13
C LEU A 121 7.98 22.13 15.47
N PRO A 122 7.18 22.23 16.54
CA PRO A 122 7.68 22.51 17.89
C PRO A 122 8.80 21.54 18.32
N PRO A 123 9.79 22.02 19.09
CA PRO A 123 10.88 21.17 19.56
C PRO A 123 10.36 20.10 20.52
N GLY A 124 10.88 18.87 20.39
CA GLY A 124 10.62 17.78 21.33
C GLY A 124 9.36 16.94 21.06
N ILE A 125 8.71 17.11 19.90
CA ILE A 125 7.63 16.23 19.47
C ILE A 125 8.17 15.01 18.70
N THR A 126 7.52 13.86 18.88
CA THR A 126 7.87 12.56 18.23
C THR A 126 6.71 11.99 17.44
#